data_AF-A0A6A3DKF1-F1
#
_entry.id   AF-A0A6A3DKF1-F1
#
_cell.length_a   1.000
_cell.length_b   1.000
_cell.length_c   1.000
_cell.angle_alpha   90.00
_cell.angle_beta   90.00
_cell.angle_gamma   90.00
#
_symmetry.space_group_name_H-M   'P 1'
#
loop_
_entity.id
_entity.type
_entity.pdbx_description
1 polymer ?
#
loop_
_entity_poly.entity_id
_entity_poly.type
_entity_poly.pdbx_seq_one_letter_code
_entity_poly.pdbx_strand_id
1 'polypeptide(L)'
;MININTIIGSPAEKGSATKELAARLQAGQRSVWLSKWKSADEVFNLLKLNKADGKLFDNPQFTVWTKYVDDLNGGDPKTANSVIVSTLTSHHNDESLAKLIRAAKDVKETEKMASDLQNAQVSNWFVLKESPTDVKKWLGVKGKPSNTAEGLLYEKYFNDYEKVFGKLE
;
A
#
# COMPACT_ATOMS: atom_id res chain seq x y z
N MET A 1 1.09 -1.14 -23.58
CA MET A 1 -0.31 -1.36 -23.15
C MET A 1 -1.02 -0.02 -23.19
N ILE A 2 -2.20 0.03 -23.81
CA ILE A 2 -3.03 1.23 -23.92
C ILE A 2 -3.63 1.53 -22.53
N ASN A 3 -3.53 2.78 -22.08
CA ASN A 3 -4.13 3.23 -20.83
C ASN A 3 -5.63 3.48 -21.06
N ILE A 4 -6.47 2.53 -20.64
CA ILE A 4 -7.93 2.61 -20.80
C ILE A 4 -8.48 3.85 -20.08
N ASN A 5 -7.86 4.31 -18.99
CA ASN A 5 -8.28 5.52 -18.28
C ASN A 5 -7.97 6.82 -19.06
N THR A 6 -7.06 6.80 -20.04
CA THR A 6 -6.77 7.98 -20.90
C THR A 6 -7.79 8.13 -22.03
N ILE A 7 -8.40 7.04 -22.50
CA ILE A 7 -9.42 7.06 -23.57
C ILE A 7 -10.76 7.62 -23.05
N ILE A 8 -11.02 7.47 -21.75
CA ILE A 8 -12.31 7.80 -21.12
C ILE A 8 -12.34 9.26 -20.59
N GLY A 9 -11.30 10.06 -20.85
CA GLY A 9 -11.15 11.43 -20.35
C GLY A 9 -11.92 12.53 -21.12
N SER A 10 -12.76 12.21 -22.10
CA SER A 10 -13.53 13.23 -22.83
C SER A 10 -14.69 13.78 -21.97
N PRO A 11 -14.88 15.11 -21.89
CA PRO A 11 -15.95 15.72 -21.07
C PRO A 11 -17.38 15.37 -21.52
N ALA A 12 -17.57 14.80 -22.72
CA ALA A 12 -18.88 14.57 -23.32
C ALA A 12 -19.58 13.27 -22.87
N GLU A 13 -18.95 12.40 -22.08
CA GLU A 13 -19.49 11.07 -21.74
C GLU A 13 -19.56 10.78 -20.22
N LYS A 14 -20.13 11.68 -19.43
CA LYS A 14 -20.44 11.40 -18.01
C LYS A 14 -21.73 10.55 -17.83
N GLY A 15 -22.00 9.61 -18.74
CA GLY A 15 -23.12 8.67 -18.65
C GLY A 15 -22.79 7.45 -17.77
N SER A 16 -23.81 6.84 -17.15
CA SER A 16 -23.68 5.58 -16.40
C SER A 16 -23.09 4.44 -17.24
N ALA A 17 -23.45 4.38 -18.53
CA ALA A 17 -22.97 3.38 -19.48
C ALA A 17 -21.44 3.43 -19.71
N THR A 18 -20.84 4.64 -19.81
CA THR A 18 -19.40 4.80 -19.98
C THR A 18 -18.63 4.35 -18.74
N LYS A 19 -19.15 4.62 -17.53
CA LYS A 19 -18.57 4.12 -16.27
C LYS A 19 -18.64 2.60 -16.17
N GLU A 20 -19.74 2.00 -16.58
CA GLU A 20 -19.91 0.55 -16.58
C GLU A 20 -18.95 -0.12 -17.57
N LEU A 21 -18.80 0.44 -18.78
CA LEU A 21 -17.83 -0.04 -19.75
C LEU A 21 -16.39 0.06 -19.21
N ALA A 22 -16.03 1.18 -18.58
CA ALA A 22 -14.73 1.37 -17.94
C ALA A 22 -14.47 0.27 -16.89
N ALA A 23 -15.43 0.02 -16.00
CA ALA A 23 -15.33 -0.99 -14.96
C ALA A 23 -15.18 -2.41 -15.55
N ARG A 24 -15.94 -2.74 -16.61
CA ARG A 24 -15.83 -4.02 -17.32
C ARG A 24 -14.47 -4.19 -17.98
N LEU A 25 -13.95 -3.15 -18.62
CA LEU A 25 -12.63 -3.18 -19.25
C LEU A 25 -11.52 -3.35 -18.20
N GLN A 26 -11.59 -2.63 -17.08
CA GLN A 26 -10.64 -2.79 -15.97
C GLN A 26 -10.71 -4.21 -15.38
N ALA A 27 -11.91 -4.77 -15.21
CA ALA A 27 -12.07 -6.15 -14.75
C ALA A 27 -11.46 -7.16 -15.73
N GLY A 28 -11.75 -7.03 -17.02
CA GLY A 28 -11.14 -7.87 -18.07
C GLY A 28 -9.61 -7.76 -18.09
N GLN A 29 -9.07 -6.56 -17.91
CA GLN A 29 -7.62 -6.35 -17.84
C GLN A 29 -6.99 -7.07 -16.64
N ARG A 30 -7.61 -7.02 -15.46
CA ARG A 30 -7.15 -7.77 -14.27
C ARG A 30 -7.22 -9.28 -14.51
N SER A 31 -8.29 -9.78 -15.12
CA SER A 31 -8.39 -11.20 -15.48
C SER A 31 -7.27 -11.65 -16.42
N VAL A 32 -6.86 -10.80 -17.37
CA VAL A 32 -5.72 -11.08 -18.25
C VAL A 32 -4.39 -11.11 -17.50
N TRP A 33 -4.19 -10.24 -16.50
CA TRP A 33 -2.99 -10.29 -15.66
C TRP A 33 -2.94 -11.55 -14.80
N LEU A 34 -4.08 -11.93 -14.20
CA LEU A 34 -4.22 -13.16 -13.41
C LEU A 34 -3.96 -14.41 -14.27
N SER A 35 -4.55 -14.49 -15.46
CA SER A 35 -4.37 -15.64 -16.36
C SER A 35 -2.93 -15.79 -16.86
N LYS A 36 -2.15 -14.70 -16.79
CA LYS A 36 -0.72 -14.66 -17.15
C LYS A 36 0.19 -14.76 -15.93
N TRP A 37 -0.35 -15.01 -14.74
CA TRP A 37 0.39 -15.16 -13.49
C TRP A 37 1.33 -13.99 -13.19
N LYS A 38 0.91 -12.77 -13.52
CA LYS A 38 1.75 -11.59 -13.29
C LYS A 38 1.92 -11.34 -11.79
N SER A 39 3.14 -11.05 -11.35
CA SER A 39 3.35 -10.66 -9.97
C SER A 39 2.75 -9.27 -9.68
N ALA A 40 2.55 -8.96 -8.39
CA ALA A 40 2.16 -7.62 -7.97
C ALA A 40 3.17 -6.56 -8.45
N ASP A 41 4.47 -6.86 -8.36
CA ASP A 41 5.56 -5.99 -8.81
C ASP A 41 5.54 -5.75 -10.34
N GLU A 42 5.32 -6.81 -11.13
CA GLU A 42 5.21 -6.66 -12.58
C GLU A 42 4.05 -5.72 -12.94
N VAL A 43 2.88 -5.91 -12.34
CA VAL A 43 1.72 -5.04 -12.62
C VAL A 43 1.94 -3.62 -12.11
N PHE A 44 2.61 -3.45 -10.97
CA PHE A 44 3.00 -2.14 -10.44
C PHE A 44 3.85 -1.35 -11.46
N ASN A 45 4.87 -2.00 -12.02
CA ASN A 45 5.73 -1.45 -13.06
C ASN A 45 4.98 -1.21 -14.39
N LEU A 46 4.10 -2.13 -14.78
CA LEU A 46 3.28 -2.00 -15.99
C LEU A 46 2.34 -0.80 -15.95
N LEU A 47 1.83 -0.48 -14.76
CA LEU A 47 1.02 0.70 -14.49
C LEU A 47 1.86 1.97 -14.25
N LYS A 48 3.19 1.86 -14.34
CA LYS A 48 4.16 2.96 -14.16
C LYS A 48 4.07 3.61 -12.78
N LEU A 49 3.63 2.87 -11.76
CA LEU A 49 3.51 3.37 -10.40
C LEU A 49 4.89 3.60 -9.74
N ASN A 50 5.90 2.86 -10.18
CA ASN A 50 7.31 3.07 -9.81
C ASN A 50 7.89 4.42 -10.27
N LYS A 51 7.17 5.15 -11.12
CA LYS A 51 7.55 6.49 -11.61
C LYS A 51 6.62 7.59 -11.08
N ALA A 52 5.82 7.30 -10.06
CA ALA A 52 4.94 8.31 -9.45
C ALA A 52 5.76 9.25 -8.54
N ASP A 53 5.78 10.54 -8.86
CA ASP A 53 6.53 11.56 -8.13
C ASP A 53 5.85 11.95 -6.80
N GLY A 54 5.94 11.09 -5.78
CA GLY A 54 5.45 11.37 -4.43
C GLY A 54 3.92 11.41 -4.26
N LYS A 55 3.16 11.28 -5.35
CA LYS A 55 1.68 11.25 -5.38
C LYS A 55 1.14 9.86 -5.70
N LEU A 56 1.73 8.84 -5.09
CA LEU A 56 1.39 7.45 -5.38
C LEU A 56 -0.08 7.15 -5.02
N PHE A 57 -0.52 7.54 -3.82
CA PHE A 57 -1.88 7.27 -3.34
C PHE A 57 -2.96 8.07 -4.10
N ASP A 58 -2.60 9.22 -4.68
CA ASP A 58 -3.50 10.03 -5.50
C ASP A 58 -3.63 9.48 -6.93
N ASN A 59 -2.74 8.57 -7.35
CA ASN A 59 -2.74 8.03 -8.69
C ASN A 59 -3.89 7.02 -8.82
N PRO A 60 -4.88 7.22 -9.72
CA PRO A 60 -5.98 6.28 -9.90
C PRO A 60 -5.54 4.86 -10.27
N GLN A 61 -4.35 4.71 -10.87
CA GLN A 61 -3.78 3.39 -11.17
C GLN A 61 -3.34 2.64 -9.93
N PHE A 62 -3.06 3.33 -8.82
CA PHE A 62 -2.79 2.69 -7.54
C PHE A 62 -4.00 1.89 -7.07
N THR A 63 -5.21 2.43 -7.18
CA THR A 63 -6.46 1.70 -6.87
C THR A 63 -6.69 0.50 -7.79
N VAL A 64 -6.36 0.63 -9.07
CA VAL A 64 -6.44 -0.51 -10.01
C VAL A 64 -5.46 -1.61 -9.61
N TRP A 65 -4.25 -1.22 -9.22
CA TRP A 65 -3.22 -2.14 -8.78
C TRP A 65 -3.54 -2.81 -7.44
N THR A 66 -3.98 -2.09 -6.41
CA THR A 66 -4.35 -2.71 -5.12
C THR A 66 -5.49 -3.69 -5.28
N LYS A 67 -6.50 -3.36 -6.12
CA LYS A 67 -7.57 -4.31 -6.47
C LYS A 67 -7.04 -5.55 -7.20
N TYR A 68 -6.02 -5.41 -8.04
CA TYR A 68 -5.36 -6.56 -8.65
C TYR A 68 -4.64 -7.43 -7.61
N VAL A 69 -3.94 -6.81 -6.64
CA VAL A 69 -3.29 -7.54 -5.56
C VAL A 69 -4.32 -8.27 -4.68
N ASP A 70 -5.47 -7.67 -4.41
CA ASP A 70 -6.58 -8.34 -3.73
C ASP A 70 -7.05 -9.57 -4.53
N ASP A 71 -7.35 -9.40 -5.82
CA ASP A 71 -7.80 -10.48 -6.70
C ASP A 71 -6.74 -11.61 -6.80
N LEU A 72 -5.45 -11.26 -6.83
CA LEU A 72 -4.32 -12.21 -6.88
C LEU A 72 -4.20 -13.05 -5.60
N ASN A 73 -4.57 -12.48 -4.45
CA ASN A 73 -4.48 -13.13 -3.14
C ASN A 73 -5.83 -13.69 -2.66
N GLY A 74 -6.74 -13.99 -3.59
CA GLY A 74 -8.04 -14.60 -3.30
C GLY A 74 -8.98 -13.71 -2.48
N GLY A 75 -8.73 -12.40 -2.45
CA GLY A 75 -9.50 -11.43 -1.69
C GLY A 75 -9.21 -11.42 -0.18
N ASP A 76 -8.17 -12.11 0.30
CA ASP A 76 -7.74 -11.99 1.71
C ASP A 76 -7.03 -10.64 1.95
N PRO A 77 -7.63 -9.71 2.71
CA PRO A 77 -7.07 -8.38 2.88
C PRO A 77 -5.73 -8.41 3.63
N LYS A 78 -5.52 -9.38 4.52
CA LYS A 78 -4.27 -9.46 5.29
C LYS A 78 -3.09 -9.82 4.38
N THR A 79 -3.24 -10.87 3.57
CA THR A 79 -2.21 -11.29 2.61
C THR A 79 -2.01 -10.21 1.55
N ALA A 80 -3.08 -9.63 1.01
CA ALA A 80 -2.99 -8.56 0.03
C ALA A 80 -2.22 -7.34 0.55
N ASN A 81 -2.53 -6.85 1.76
CA ASN A 81 -1.81 -5.72 2.36
C ASN A 81 -0.33 -6.03 2.60
N SER A 82 0.01 -7.27 2.98
CA SER A 82 1.41 -7.71 3.10
C SER A 82 2.14 -7.62 1.74
N VAL A 83 1.51 -8.12 0.67
CA VAL A 83 2.06 -8.05 -0.70
C VAL A 83 2.17 -6.60 -1.19
N ILE A 84 1.19 -5.75 -0.88
CA ILE A 84 1.23 -4.32 -1.21
C ILE A 84 2.45 -3.68 -0.54
N VAL A 85 2.59 -3.82 0.77
CA VAL A 85 3.72 -3.24 1.53
C VAL A 85 5.05 -3.77 1.00
N SER A 86 5.18 -5.09 0.81
CA SER A 86 6.41 -5.71 0.31
C SER A 86 6.80 -5.15 -1.06
N THR A 87 5.82 -4.97 -1.96
CA THR A 87 6.06 -4.34 -3.26
C THR A 87 6.44 -2.87 -3.10
N LEU A 88 5.76 -2.11 -2.24
CA LEU A 88 6.11 -0.69 -2.06
C LEU A 88 7.50 -0.50 -1.45
N THR A 89 7.91 -1.35 -0.51
CA THR A 89 9.26 -1.33 0.07
C THR A 89 10.35 -1.70 -0.95
N SER A 90 10.04 -2.47 -2.00
CA SER A 90 11.04 -2.74 -3.07
C SER A 90 11.30 -1.52 -3.97
N HIS A 91 10.35 -0.57 -4.04
CA HIS A 91 10.45 0.66 -4.84
C HIS A 91 10.70 1.93 -4.02
N HIS A 92 10.53 1.87 -2.70
CA HIS A 92 10.71 2.98 -1.76
C HIS A 92 11.45 2.50 -0.52
N ASN A 93 12.37 3.30 0.02
CA ASN A 93 12.91 2.99 1.35
C ASN A 93 11.82 3.09 2.43
N ASP A 94 11.98 2.36 3.52
CA ASP A 94 10.99 2.24 4.60
C ASP A 94 10.61 3.59 5.22
N GLU A 95 11.58 4.49 5.41
CA GLU A 95 11.30 5.82 5.96
C GLU A 95 10.38 6.62 5.05
N SER A 96 10.62 6.59 3.74
CA SER A 96 9.85 7.34 2.75
C SER A 96 8.46 6.76 2.60
N LEU A 97 8.34 5.43 2.57
CA LEU A 97 7.06 4.74 2.53
C LEU A 97 6.23 5.05 3.79
N ALA A 98 6.84 4.97 4.98
CA ALA A 98 6.17 5.26 6.24
C ALA A 98 5.70 6.72 6.34
N LYS A 99 6.43 7.67 5.75
CA LYS A 99 5.99 9.07 5.63
C LYS A 99 4.78 9.21 4.71
N LEU A 100 4.80 8.55 3.54
CA LEU A 100 3.69 8.58 2.59
C LEU A 100 2.42 7.97 3.18
N ILE A 101 2.53 6.82 3.85
CA ILE A 101 1.39 6.16 4.52
C ILE A 101 0.81 7.06 5.61
N ARG A 102 1.65 7.68 6.44
CA ARG A 102 1.16 8.61 7.48
C ARG A 102 0.44 9.82 6.89
N ALA A 103 0.98 10.44 5.83
CA ALA A 103 0.30 11.54 5.16
C ALA A 103 -1.07 11.11 4.59
N ALA A 104 -1.18 9.88 4.07
CA ALA A 104 -2.45 9.33 3.59
C ALA A 104 -3.46 9.02 4.73
N LYS A 105 -3.02 8.93 5.99
CA LYS A 105 -3.93 8.79 7.14
C LYS A 105 -4.66 10.09 7.47
N ASP A 106 -4.06 11.23 7.15
CA ASP A 106 -4.67 12.55 7.41
C ASP A 106 -5.77 12.93 6.39
N VAL A 107 -5.95 12.11 5.35
CA VAL A 107 -6.98 12.27 4.32
C VAL A 107 -8.09 11.24 4.56
N LYS A 108 -9.31 11.73 4.81
CA LYS A 108 -10.48 10.91 5.18
C LYS A 108 -10.76 9.77 4.21
N GLU A 109 -10.60 10.02 2.92
CA GLU A 109 -10.86 9.06 1.85
C GLU A 109 -9.85 7.89 1.85
N THR A 110 -8.64 8.10 2.35
CA THR A 110 -7.55 7.11 2.35
C THR A 110 -7.20 6.59 3.74
N GLU A 111 -7.75 7.18 4.81
CA GLU A 111 -7.43 6.91 6.21
C GLU A 111 -7.45 5.41 6.55
N LYS A 112 -8.52 4.71 6.17
CA LYS A 112 -8.67 3.29 6.46
C LYS A 112 -7.59 2.46 5.77
N MET A 113 -7.41 2.66 4.47
CA MET A 113 -6.40 1.94 3.67
C MET A 113 -5.00 2.22 4.20
N ALA A 114 -4.69 3.48 4.50
CA ALA A 114 -3.40 3.88 5.04
C ALA A 114 -3.12 3.26 6.42
N SER A 115 -4.13 3.17 7.29
CA SER A 115 -4.02 2.49 8.59
C SER A 115 -3.76 0.99 8.44
N ASP A 116 -4.47 0.33 7.52
CA ASP A 116 -4.26 -1.10 7.21
C ASP A 116 -2.85 -1.35 6.67
N LEU A 117 -2.36 -0.47 5.78
CA LEU A 117 -1.00 -0.54 5.25
C LEU A 117 0.07 -0.25 6.32
N GLN A 118 -0.16 0.67 7.26
CA GLN A 118 0.77 0.94 8.36
C GLN A 118 0.92 -0.29 9.27
N ASN A 119 -0.19 -1.00 9.57
CA ASN A 119 -0.15 -2.24 10.34
C ASN A 119 0.60 -3.36 9.60
N ALA A 120 0.37 -3.49 8.29
CA ALA A 120 1.11 -4.44 7.46
C ALA A 120 2.61 -4.07 7.39
N GLN A 121 2.94 -2.78 7.33
CA GLN A 121 4.32 -2.30 7.33
C GLN A 121 5.07 -2.65 8.63
N VAL A 122 4.44 -2.43 9.78
CA VAL A 122 5.02 -2.82 11.08
C VAL A 122 5.16 -4.34 11.21
N SER A 123 4.21 -5.10 10.67
CA SER A 123 4.32 -6.56 10.63
C SER A 123 5.49 -7.02 9.75
N ASN A 124 5.69 -6.39 8.60
CA ASN A 124 6.79 -6.67 7.70
C ASN A 124 8.15 -6.34 8.34
N TRP A 125 8.28 -5.16 8.97
CA TRP A 125 9.48 -4.78 9.72
C TRP A 125 9.83 -5.77 10.83
N PHE A 126 8.83 -6.33 11.50
CA PHE A 126 9.05 -7.33 12.55
C PHE A 126 9.66 -8.62 11.97
N VAL A 127 9.14 -9.07 10.82
CA VAL A 127 9.67 -10.25 10.12
C VAL A 127 11.09 -10.00 9.60
N LEU A 128 11.36 -8.79 9.11
CA LEU A 128 12.69 -8.35 8.65
C LEU A 128 13.65 -8.01 9.80
N LYS A 129 13.17 -8.02 11.05
CA LYS A 129 13.93 -7.69 12.27
C LYS A 129 14.50 -6.28 12.24
N GLU A 130 13.72 -5.33 11.72
CA GLU A 130 14.13 -3.93 11.71
C GLU A 130 14.30 -3.40 13.13
N SER A 131 15.32 -2.57 13.33
CA SER A 131 15.65 -2.03 14.65
C SER A 131 14.46 -1.26 15.23
N PRO A 132 14.09 -1.47 16.51
CA PRO A 132 13.08 -0.64 17.16
C PRO A 132 13.40 0.86 17.12
N THR A 133 14.67 1.24 17.06
CA THR A 133 15.06 2.66 16.91
C THR A 133 14.62 3.22 15.56
N ASP A 134 14.81 2.46 14.48
CA ASP A 134 14.40 2.86 13.13
C ASP A 134 12.88 2.85 12.98
N VAL A 135 12.21 1.81 13.49
CA VAL A 135 10.74 1.74 13.47
C VAL A 135 10.10 2.91 14.23
N LYS A 136 10.66 3.31 15.38
CA LYS A 136 10.20 4.50 16.12
C LYS A 136 10.30 5.77 15.25
N LYS A 137 11.42 5.94 14.55
CA LYS A 137 11.68 7.07 13.65
C LYS A 137 10.71 7.06 12.47
N TRP A 138 10.51 5.91 11.83
CA TRP A 138 9.64 5.77 10.65
C TRP A 138 8.17 5.99 10.98
N LEU A 139 7.70 5.51 12.14
CA LEU A 139 6.36 5.80 12.67
C LEU A 139 6.22 7.26 13.13
N GLY A 140 7.32 8.01 13.28
CA GLY A 140 7.29 9.42 13.68
C GLY A 140 6.91 9.63 15.14
N VAL A 141 7.14 8.64 16.00
CA VAL A 141 6.78 8.69 17.42
C VAL A 141 7.75 9.63 18.15
N LYS A 142 7.26 10.81 18.54
CA LYS A 142 8.00 11.78 19.34
C LYS A 142 7.61 11.66 20.81
N GLY A 143 8.59 11.71 21.73
CA GLY A 143 8.32 11.67 23.17
C GLY A 143 7.80 10.31 23.66
N LYS A 144 6.78 10.31 24.53
CA LYS A 144 6.18 9.10 25.12
C LYS A 144 5.25 8.40 24.10
N PRO A 145 5.50 7.11 23.75
CA PRO A 145 4.74 6.41 22.71
C PRO A 145 3.23 6.28 22.99
N SER A 146 2.82 6.09 24.24
CA SER A 146 1.44 5.74 24.61
C SER A 146 0.32 6.73 24.22
N ASN A 147 0.66 7.91 23.67
CA ASN A 147 -0.28 9.01 23.47
C ASN A 147 -0.86 9.09 22.05
N THR A 148 -0.39 8.25 21.10
CA THR A 148 -0.81 8.29 19.69
C THR A 148 -1.01 6.87 19.16
N ALA A 149 -1.78 6.71 18.08
CA ALA A 149 -1.95 5.41 17.43
C ALA A 149 -0.60 4.82 16.99
N GLU A 150 0.26 5.65 16.37
CA GLU A 150 1.63 5.30 15.98
C GLU A 150 2.47 4.85 17.17
N GLY A 151 2.35 5.54 18.30
CA GLY A 151 3.15 5.21 19.46
C GLY A 151 2.63 3.98 20.23
N LEU A 152 1.33 3.70 20.23
CA LEU A 152 0.79 2.41 20.70
C LEU A 152 1.25 1.26 19.79
N LEU A 153 1.28 1.48 18.47
CA LEU A 153 1.77 0.51 17.51
C LEU A 153 3.27 0.24 17.70
N TYR A 154 4.06 1.29 17.95
CA TYR A 154 5.47 1.17 18.29
C TYR A 154 5.69 0.44 19.62
N GLU A 155 4.91 0.75 20.66
CA GLU A 155 5.03 0.08 21.96
C GLU A 155 4.77 -1.43 21.84
N LYS A 156 3.73 -1.81 21.09
CA LYS A 156 3.48 -3.21 20.75
C LYS A 156 4.66 -3.83 20.01
N TYR A 157 5.17 -3.17 18.96
CA TYR A 157 6.31 -3.64 18.19
C TYR A 157 7.54 -3.86 19.06
N PHE A 158 7.90 -2.88 19.89
CA PHE A 158 9.06 -2.92 20.77
C PHE A 158 8.97 -4.10 21.74
N ASN A 159 7.82 -4.26 22.42
CA ASN A 159 7.61 -5.34 23.37
C ASN A 159 7.67 -6.72 22.70
N ASP A 160 7.04 -6.87 21.53
CA ASP A 160 7.10 -8.12 20.76
C ASP A 160 8.53 -8.41 20.28
N TYR A 161 9.27 -7.37 19.88
CA TYR A 161 10.65 -7.48 19.41
C TYR A 161 11.57 -7.97 20.52
N GLU A 162 11.55 -7.34 21.70
CA GLU A 162 12.37 -7.76 22.84
C GLU A 162 12.04 -9.19 23.28
N LYS A 163 10.75 -9.55 23.25
CA LYS A 163 10.29 -10.89 23.64
C LYS A 163 10.81 -11.98 22.70
N VAL A 164 10.88 -11.71 21.39
CA VAL A 164 11.23 -12.72 20.38
C VAL A 164 12.72 -12.71 20.04
N PHE A 165 13.36 -11.54 20.00
CA PHE A 165 14.75 -11.38 19.55
C PHE A 165 15.73 -11.05 20.68
N GLY A 166 15.24 -10.80 21.89
CA GLY A 166 16.05 -10.42 23.05
C GLY A 166 16.13 -8.89 23.22
N LYS A 167 16.58 -8.47 24.41
CA LYS A 167 16.74 -7.06 24.75
C LYS A 167 17.85 -6.43 23.91
N LEU A 168 17.65 -5.17 23.53
CA LEU A 168 18.70 -4.34 22.96
C LEU A 168 19.71 -4.01 24.08
N GLU A 169 20.98 -4.35 23.89
CA GLU A 169 22.08 -3.99 24.82
C GLU A 169 22.43 -2.50 24.77
#